data_AF-A0A6A2YL61-F1
#
_entry.id   AF-A0A6A2YL61-F1
#
_cell.length_a   1.000
_cell.length_b   1.000
_cell.length_c   1.000
_cell.angle_alpha   90.00
_cell.angle_beta   90.00
_cell.angle_gamma   90.00
#
_symmetry.space_group_name_H-M   'P 1'
#
loop_
_entity.id
_entity.type
_entity.pdbx_description
1 polymer ?
#
loop_
_entity_poly.entity_id
_entity_poly.type
_entity_poly.pdbx_seq_one_letter_code
_entity_poly.pdbx_strand_id
1 'polypeptide(L)'
;MVLSCFMGLRRRPCAAPRRTHFICGVSCSPDATRVTQITLDPVGYSGQLTPLISRLTQLTTLDLSDNYFFGPIPSSISSLQLNSLSSLRRLNLSYNKLTGFLPKLPSNLLEFALRGNSLSGYVSKSTFDGLTQLEVVELSANSFSGTLGAWFLPSLQQVDLANNSFISVEISKPAGGNSDLVAVNLGFNEIEGNVHGLNLNM
;
A
#
# COMPACT_ATOMS: atom_id res chain seq x y z
N MET A 1 -19.58 17.09 -3.65
CA MET A 1 -19.73 17.21 -2.19
C MET A 1 -18.39 16.84 -1.58
N VAL A 2 -17.57 17.83 -1.23
CA VAL A 2 -16.31 17.63 -0.52
C VAL A 2 -16.71 17.19 0.89
N LEU A 3 -16.18 16.09 1.42
CA LEU A 3 -16.26 15.82 2.85
C LEU A 3 -15.49 16.96 3.53
N SER A 4 -16.19 18.03 3.95
CA SER A 4 -15.64 18.95 4.94
C SER A 4 -15.27 18.10 6.14
N CYS A 5 -14.01 18.18 6.56
CA CYS A 5 -13.50 17.41 7.68
C CYS A 5 -14.30 17.85 8.92
N PHE A 6 -15.25 16.99 9.32
CA PHE A 6 -16.38 17.25 10.21
C PHE A 6 -16.34 18.59 10.97
N MET A 7 -16.90 19.65 10.38
CA MET A 7 -17.27 20.86 11.12
C MET A 7 -18.35 20.47 12.15
N GLY A 8 -17.95 20.01 13.34
CA GLY A 8 -18.94 19.76 14.41
C GLY A 8 -18.56 18.80 15.54
N LEU A 9 -17.51 17.98 15.43
CA LEU A 9 -17.20 17.03 16.50
C LEU A 9 -16.29 17.67 17.58
N ARG A 10 -16.92 18.34 18.56
CA ARG A 10 -16.26 18.87 19.78
C ARG A 10 -15.63 17.80 20.69
N ARG A 11 -15.67 16.52 20.32
CA ARG A 11 -15.10 15.38 21.07
C ARG A 11 -14.47 14.38 20.12
N ARG A 12 -13.29 13.85 20.46
CA ARG A 12 -12.64 12.75 19.73
C ARG A 12 -13.59 11.53 19.72
N PRO A 13 -14.15 11.11 18.57
CA PRO A 13 -15.08 9.98 18.50
C PRO A 13 -14.46 8.68 19.01
N CYS A 14 -13.13 8.59 18.93
CA CYS A 14 -12.32 7.43 19.26
C CYS A 14 -11.87 7.36 20.74
N ALA A 15 -12.27 8.29 21.61
CA ALA A 15 -11.91 8.21 23.03
C ALA A 15 -12.71 7.09 23.72
N ALA A 16 -12.03 6.18 24.41
CA ALA A 16 -12.70 5.12 25.16
C ALA A 16 -13.51 5.70 26.34
N PRO A 17 -14.74 5.18 26.61
CA PRO A 17 -15.47 4.18 25.82
C PRO A 17 -16.08 4.79 24.56
N ARG A 18 -16.08 4.05 23.44
CA ARG A 18 -16.65 4.48 22.16
C ARG A 18 -18.14 4.78 22.34
N ARG A 19 -18.53 6.06 22.27
CA ARG A 19 -19.91 6.48 22.59
C ARG A 19 -20.81 6.68 21.37
N THR A 20 -20.34 6.46 20.14
CA THR A 20 -21.09 6.89 18.95
C THR A 20 -20.91 5.99 17.71
N HIS A 21 -21.88 6.06 16.81
CA HIS A 21 -21.94 5.41 15.48
C HIS A 21 -21.04 6.09 14.41
N PHE A 22 -20.01 6.86 14.80
CA PHE A 22 -19.19 7.62 13.83
C PHE A 22 -17.96 6.84 13.37
N ILE A 23 -17.52 7.13 12.14
CA ILE A 23 -16.28 6.64 11.55
C ILE A 23 -15.12 7.07 12.44
N CYS A 24 -14.49 6.09 13.11
CA CYS A 24 -13.24 6.28 13.81
C CYS A 24 -12.10 6.29 12.78
N GLY A 25 -11.03 7.06 13.03
CA GLY A 25 -9.81 6.95 12.22
C GLY A 25 -9.60 7.97 11.09
N VAL A 26 -10.39 9.04 11.01
CA VAL A 26 -10.15 10.13 10.04
C VAL A 26 -9.43 11.28 10.72
N SER A 27 -8.27 11.68 10.19
CA SER A 27 -7.55 12.90 10.60
C SER A 27 -7.65 13.96 9.51
N CYS A 28 -7.59 15.22 9.95
CA CYS A 28 -7.82 16.39 9.12
C CYS A 28 -6.60 17.31 9.10
N SER A 29 -6.52 18.16 8.08
CA SER A 29 -5.61 19.30 8.04
C SER A 29 -5.88 20.27 9.20
N PRO A 30 -4.91 21.13 9.59
CA PRO A 30 -5.08 22.07 10.70
C PRO A 30 -6.28 23.01 10.58
N ASP A 31 -6.67 23.35 9.35
CA ASP A 31 -7.84 24.18 9.03
C ASP A 31 -9.16 23.37 8.95
N ALA A 32 -9.11 22.06 9.18
CA ALA A 32 -10.22 21.11 9.08
C ALA A 32 -10.92 21.07 7.70
N THR A 33 -10.24 21.50 6.63
CA THR A 33 -10.85 21.55 5.29
C THR A 33 -10.52 20.34 4.42
N ARG A 34 -9.54 19.51 4.81
CA ARG A 34 -9.07 18.36 4.02
C ARG A 34 -8.80 17.16 4.92
N VAL A 35 -9.07 15.98 4.39
CA VAL A 35 -8.67 14.71 5.03
C VAL A 35 -7.20 14.46 4.73
N THR A 36 -6.42 14.17 5.77
CA THR A 36 -4.98 13.89 5.68
C THR A 36 -4.66 12.44 6.00
N GLN A 37 -5.48 11.76 6.81
CA GLN A 37 -5.29 10.35 7.13
C GLN A 37 -6.64 9.65 7.27
N ILE A 38 -6.67 8.40 6.81
CA ILE A 38 -7.75 7.45 7.08
C ILE A 38 -7.06 6.18 7.62
N THR A 39 -7.34 5.82 8.86
CA THR A 39 -6.85 4.62 9.54
C THR A 39 -8.03 3.97 10.25
N LEU A 40 -8.70 3.05 9.57
CA LEU A 40 -9.87 2.37 10.13
C LEU A 40 -9.43 1.29 11.12
N ASP A 41 -10.26 1.06 12.13
CA ASP A 41 -10.08 -0.05 13.05
C ASP A 41 -10.62 -1.38 12.47
N PRO A 42 -10.15 -2.53 12.97
CA PRO A 42 -10.49 -3.84 12.42
C PRO A 42 -11.84 -4.35 12.94
N VAL A 43 -12.92 -3.69 12.54
CA VAL A 43 -14.30 -4.02 12.98
C VAL A 43 -15.17 -4.53 11.85
N GLY A 44 -14.57 -4.87 10.71
CA GLY A 44 -15.27 -5.48 9.58
C GLY A 44 -15.97 -4.49 8.65
N TYR A 45 -15.39 -3.31 8.46
CA TYR A 45 -15.80 -2.41 7.38
C TYR A 45 -15.74 -3.12 6.03
N SER A 46 -16.74 -2.92 5.18
CA SER A 46 -16.84 -3.59 3.89
C SER A 46 -17.28 -2.63 2.79
N GLY A 47 -16.87 -2.92 1.56
CA GLY A 47 -17.20 -2.10 0.39
C GLY A 47 -16.08 -2.16 -0.65
N GLN A 48 -16.25 -1.41 -1.73
CA GLN A 48 -15.24 -1.28 -2.78
C GLN A 48 -14.47 0.04 -2.65
N LEU A 49 -13.16 0.01 -2.93
CA LEU A 49 -12.41 1.25 -3.15
C LEU A 49 -12.81 1.84 -4.51
N THR A 50 -13.59 2.91 -4.49
CA THR A 50 -14.02 3.59 -5.72
C THR A 50 -12.99 4.63 -6.17
N PRO A 51 -13.04 5.09 -7.43
CA PRO A 51 -12.16 6.16 -7.92
C PRO A 51 -12.25 7.48 -7.15
N LEU A 52 -13.27 7.66 -6.30
CA LEU A 52 -13.42 8.84 -5.46
C LEU A 52 -12.29 9.00 -4.43
N ILE A 53 -11.56 7.93 -4.09
CA ILE A 53 -10.40 8.02 -3.18
C ILE A 53 -9.35 9.01 -3.70
N SER A 54 -9.21 9.15 -5.02
CA SER A 54 -8.28 10.08 -5.67
C SER A 54 -8.56 11.56 -5.39
N ARG A 55 -9.76 11.90 -4.88
CA ARG A 55 -10.13 13.27 -4.50
C ARG A 55 -9.55 13.72 -3.17
N LEU A 56 -8.99 12.80 -2.38
CA LEU A 56 -8.33 13.09 -1.12
C LEU A 56 -6.88 13.56 -1.37
N THR A 57 -6.74 14.71 -2.03
CA THR A 57 -5.46 15.21 -2.57
C THR A 57 -4.43 15.65 -1.53
N GLN A 58 -4.74 15.53 -0.24
CA GLN A 58 -3.80 15.74 0.87
C GLN A 58 -3.62 14.50 1.74
N LEU A 59 -4.12 13.34 1.28
CA LEU A 59 -4.02 12.09 2.03
C LEU A 59 -2.57 11.63 2.08
N THR A 60 -2.02 11.50 3.29
CA THR A 60 -0.67 11.01 3.56
C THR A 60 -0.68 9.56 4.03
N THR A 61 -1.78 9.09 4.62
CA THR A 61 -1.93 7.71 5.11
C THR A 61 -3.31 7.17 4.78
N LEU A 62 -3.34 6.00 4.14
CA LEU A 62 -4.54 5.19 3.95
C LEU A 62 -4.27 3.81 4.53
N ASP A 63 -4.86 3.52 5.67
CA ASP A 63 -4.82 2.23 6.33
C ASP A 63 -6.24 1.71 6.52
N LEU A 64 -6.58 0.70 5.73
CA LEU A 64 -7.87 0.00 5.76
C LEU A 64 -7.67 -1.47 6.14
N SER A 65 -6.54 -1.80 6.78
CA SER A 65 -6.17 -3.18 7.07
C SER A 65 -7.19 -3.89 7.97
N ASP A 66 -7.20 -5.22 7.90
CA ASP A 66 -7.98 -6.09 8.79
C ASP A 66 -9.49 -5.81 8.73
N ASN A 67 -10.01 -5.75 7.51
CA ASN A 67 -11.39 -5.44 7.20
C ASN A 67 -11.91 -6.34 6.06
N TYR A 68 -13.05 -5.99 5.47
CA TYR A 68 -13.71 -6.76 4.41
C TYR A 68 -13.90 -5.94 3.13
N PHE A 69 -12.98 -5.03 2.81
CA PHE A 69 -12.96 -4.34 1.52
C PHE A 69 -12.72 -5.35 0.40
N PHE A 70 -13.42 -5.19 -0.72
CA PHE A 70 -13.40 -6.17 -1.81
C PHE A 70 -13.39 -5.50 -3.20
N GLY A 71 -13.16 -6.31 -4.22
CA GLY A 71 -13.03 -5.84 -5.60
C GLY A 71 -11.63 -5.27 -5.90
N PRO A 72 -11.46 -4.62 -7.06
CA PRO A 72 -10.17 -4.13 -7.50
C PRO A 72 -9.72 -2.86 -6.79
N ILE A 73 -8.40 -2.69 -6.68
CA ILE A 73 -7.79 -1.41 -6.32
C ILE A 73 -7.94 -0.46 -7.52
N PRO A 74 -8.58 0.71 -7.37
CA PRO A 74 -8.85 1.59 -8.50
C PRO A 74 -7.55 2.20 -9.05
N SER A 75 -7.38 2.24 -10.38
CA SER A 75 -6.19 2.81 -11.02
C SER A 75 -5.93 4.27 -10.68
N SER A 76 -6.99 5.01 -10.32
CA SER A 76 -6.90 6.39 -9.81
C SER A 76 -6.14 6.53 -8.48
N ILE A 77 -5.80 5.43 -7.79
CA ILE A 77 -4.97 5.47 -6.58
C ILE A 77 -3.62 6.17 -6.87
N SER A 78 -3.05 5.97 -8.07
CA SER A 78 -1.85 6.65 -8.56
C SER A 78 -1.92 8.18 -8.50
N SER A 79 -3.13 8.77 -8.52
CA SER A 79 -3.33 10.22 -8.48
C SER A 79 -3.13 10.83 -7.09
N LEU A 80 -3.00 10.02 -6.03
CA LEU A 80 -2.69 10.48 -4.68
C LEU A 80 -1.23 10.98 -4.50
N GLN A 81 -0.53 11.21 -5.61
CA GLN A 81 0.78 11.86 -5.69
C GLN A 81 0.71 13.31 -6.22
N LEU A 82 -0.45 13.77 -6.70
CA LEU A 82 -0.55 15.03 -7.47
C LEU A 82 -0.23 16.29 -6.65
N ASN A 83 -0.21 16.22 -5.32
CA ASN A 83 0.21 17.32 -4.46
C ASN A 83 1.56 17.01 -3.81
N SER A 84 2.61 17.70 -4.26
CA SER A 84 3.97 17.53 -3.74
C SER A 84 4.09 17.84 -2.23
N LEU A 85 3.26 18.74 -1.72
CA LEU A 85 3.28 19.15 -0.30
C LEU A 85 2.57 18.15 0.63
N SER A 86 1.75 17.26 0.08
CA SER A 86 0.92 16.32 0.86
C SER A 86 0.54 15.13 -0.01
N SER A 87 1.50 14.24 -0.22
CA SER A 87 1.32 13.03 -1.03
C SER A 87 1.27 11.77 -0.16
N LEU A 88 0.63 10.72 -0.67
CA LEU A 88 0.47 9.47 0.05
C LEU A 88 1.85 8.86 0.37
N ARG A 89 2.09 8.55 1.65
CA ARG A 89 3.33 7.95 2.17
C ARG A 89 3.12 6.49 2.58
N ARG A 90 1.97 6.17 3.17
CA ARG A 90 1.63 4.81 3.60
C ARG A 90 0.30 4.38 2.98
N LEU A 91 0.32 3.23 2.32
CA LEU A 91 -0.86 2.53 1.80
C LEU A 91 -0.88 1.10 2.35
N ASN A 92 -1.76 0.85 3.31
CA ASN A 92 -1.95 -0.48 3.90
C ASN A 92 -3.40 -0.93 3.66
N LEU A 93 -3.57 -1.94 2.82
CA LEU A 93 -4.86 -2.61 2.56
C LEU A 93 -4.78 -4.11 2.91
N SER A 94 -3.87 -4.49 3.80
CA SER A 94 -3.65 -5.89 4.18
C SER A 94 -4.90 -6.51 4.82
N TYR A 95 -5.02 -7.83 4.74
CA TYR A 95 -6.11 -8.62 5.35
C TYR A 95 -7.49 -8.09 4.96
N ASN A 96 -7.74 -8.08 3.65
CA ASN A 96 -9.01 -7.72 3.04
C ASN A 96 -9.39 -8.79 2.00
N LYS A 97 -10.39 -8.53 1.16
CA LYS A 97 -10.86 -9.41 0.09
C LYS A 97 -10.65 -8.77 -1.29
N LEU A 98 -9.59 -7.99 -1.45
CA LEU A 98 -9.28 -7.30 -2.70
C LEU A 98 -8.88 -8.30 -3.79
N THR A 99 -9.26 -8.01 -5.03
CA THR A 99 -9.06 -8.88 -6.20
C THR A 99 -8.51 -8.12 -7.40
N GLY A 100 -8.13 -8.83 -8.46
CA GLY A 100 -7.64 -8.21 -9.70
C GLY A 100 -6.15 -7.84 -9.66
N PHE A 101 -5.74 -6.99 -10.59
CA PHE A 101 -4.34 -6.64 -10.83
C PHE A 101 -3.89 -5.44 -9.99
N LEU A 102 -2.57 -5.32 -9.75
CA LEU A 102 -2.00 -4.12 -9.16
C LEU A 102 -2.03 -2.95 -10.17
N PRO A 103 -2.61 -1.79 -9.79
CA PRO A 103 -2.49 -0.58 -10.57
C PRO A 103 -1.13 0.10 -10.33
N LYS A 104 -0.78 1.08 -11.17
CA LYS A 104 0.34 1.99 -10.87
C LYS A 104 0.17 2.63 -9.49
N LEU A 105 1.24 2.66 -8.72
CA LEU A 105 1.26 3.21 -7.37
C LEU A 105 1.63 4.70 -7.36
N PRO A 106 1.23 5.45 -6.32
CA PRO A 106 1.75 6.78 -6.04
C PRO A 106 3.28 6.75 -5.84
N SER A 107 4.00 7.62 -6.54
CA SER A 107 5.47 7.67 -6.55
C SER A 107 6.11 8.12 -5.23
N ASN A 108 5.32 8.60 -4.28
CA ASN A 108 5.80 9.12 -2.99
C ASN A 108 5.63 8.14 -1.82
N LEU A 109 5.26 6.88 -2.08
CA LEU A 109 5.11 5.89 -1.03
C LEU A 109 6.46 5.57 -0.37
N LEU A 110 6.40 5.43 0.96
CA LEU A 110 7.43 4.86 1.83
C LEU A 110 7.09 3.40 2.16
N GLU A 111 5.80 3.12 2.37
CA GLU A 111 5.30 1.79 2.73
C GLU A 111 4.08 1.41 1.90
N PHE A 112 4.13 0.20 1.38
CA PHE A 112 3.05 -0.40 0.60
C PHE A 112 2.77 -1.82 1.07
N ALA A 113 1.57 -2.05 1.59
CA ALA A 113 1.18 -3.35 2.15
C ALA A 113 -0.20 -3.80 1.65
N LEU A 114 -0.24 -5.00 1.08
CA LEU A 114 -1.43 -5.67 0.53
C LEU A 114 -1.51 -7.13 0.98
N ARG A 115 -0.79 -7.49 2.04
CA ARG A 115 -0.68 -8.86 2.53
C ARG A 115 -2.05 -9.49 2.77
N GLY A 116 -2.26 -10.75 2.44
CA GLY A 116 -3.51 -11.45 2.78
C GLY A 116 -4.73 -10.91 2.04
N ASN A 117 -4.65 -10.86 0.71
CA ASN A 117 -5.76 -10.54 -0.17
C ASN A 117 -5.93 -11.64 -1.23
N SER A 118 -6.72 -11.41 -2.27
CA SER A 118 -6.90 -12.31 -3.41
C SER A 118 -6.51 -11.62 -4.72
N LEU A 119 -5.47 -10.78 -4.68
CA LEU A 119 -4.92 -10.09 -5.84
C LEU A 119 -4.14 -11.08 -6.71
N SER A 120 -4.14 -10.86 -8.03
CA SER A 120 -3.63 -11.84 -8.98
C SER A 120 -2.95 -11.22 -10.19
N GLY A 121 -2.29 -12.07 -10.97
CA GLY A 121 -1.64 -11.69 -12.22
C GLY A 121 -0.22 -11.18 -12.02
N TYR A 122 0.31 -10.53 -13.06
CA TYR A 122 1.71 -10.10 -13.09
C TYR A 122 1.92 -8.80 -12.34
N VAL A 123 2.98 -8.76 -11.54
CA VAL A 123 3.46 -7.52 -10.94
C VAL A 123 4.42 -6.84 -11.92
N SER A 124 3.90 -5.93 -12.73
CA SER A 124 4.69 -5.20 -13.73
C SER A 124 5.64 -4.19 -13.08
N LYS A 125 6.83 -4.00 -13.67
CA LYS A 125 7.77 -2.92 -13.32
C LYS A 125 7.09 -1.55 -13.29
N SER A 126 6.18 -1.30 -14.23
CA SER A 126 5.44 -0.03 -14.34
C SER A 126 4.56 0.29 -13.14
N THR A 127 4.21 -0.71 -12.34
CA THR A 127 3.51 -0.56 -11.06
C THR A 127 4.32 0.32 -10.10
N PHE A 128 5.64 0.19 -10.14
CA PHE A 128 6.61 0.79 -9.21
C PHE A 128 7.39 1.97 -9.81
N ASP A 129 7.06 2.41 -11.02
CA ASP A 129 7.78 3.48 -11.71
C ASP A 129 7.81 4.78 -10.89
N GLY A 130 9.02 5.23 -10.55
CA GLY A 130 9.26 6.49 -9.83
C GLY A 130 9.17 6.40 -8.32
N LEU A 131 9.00 5.20 -7.73
CA LEU A 131 8.95 4.99 -6.28
C LEU A 131 10.36 4.99 -5.68
N THR A 132 11.02 6.14 -5.69
CA THR A 132 12.41 6.29 -5.24
C THR A 132 12.58 6.26 -3.71
N GLN A 133 11.51 6.46 -2.96
CA GLN A 133 11.50 6.52 -1.49
C GLN A 133 10.87 5.26 -0.85
N LEU A 134 10.45 4.28 -1.64
CA LEU A 134 9.76 3.10 -1.09
C LEU A 134 10.75 2.21 -0.33
N GLU A 135 10.44 1.98 0.94
CA GLU A 135 11.29 1.26 1.90
C GLU A 135 10.75 -0.15 2.20
N VAL A 136 9.41 -0.29 2.25
CA VAL A 136 8.73 -1.53 2.65
C VAL A 136 7.67 -1.93 1.64
N VAL A 137 7.75 -3.18 1.19
CA VAL A 137 6.80 -3.81 0.27
C VAL A 137 6.31 -5.15 0.83
N GLU A 138 5.02 -5.25 1.13
CA GLU A 138 4.37 -6.44 1.70
C GLU A 138 3.27 -6.94 0.76
N LEU A 139 3.57 -7.93 -0.08
CA LEU A 139 2.64 -8.53 -1.05
C LEU A 139 2.29 -9.98 -0.73
N SER A 140 2.73 -10.49 0.42
CA SER A 140 2.60 -11.89 0.77
C SER A 140 1.15 -12.37 0.91
N ALA A 141 0.92 -13.67 0.74
CA ALA A 141 -0.41 -14.27 0.80
C ALA A 141 -1.41 -13.61 -0.19
N ASN A 142 -1.07 -13.68 -1.47
CA ASN A 142 -1.92 -13.31 -2.60
C ASN A 142 -1.85 -14.42 -3.66
N SER A 143 -2.30 -14.14 -4.88
CA SER A 143 -2.24 -15.04 -6.04
C SER A 143 -1.46 -14.41 -7.20
N PHE A 144 -0.44 -13.59 -6.90
CA PHE A 144 0.45 -13.03 -7.92
C PHE A 144 1.26 -14.13 -8.59
N SER A 145 1.53 -13.97 -9.88
CA SER A 145 2.24 -14.99 -10.66
C SER A 145 3.19 -14.39 -11.69
N GLY A 146 3.97 -15.27 -12.33
CA GLY A 146 4.88 -14.90 -13.39
C GLY A 146 6.22 -14.36 -12.88
N THR A 147 6.89 -13.63 -13.75
CA THR A 147 8.23 -13.07 -13.47
C THR A 147 8.12 -11.65 -12.99
N LEU A 148 8.72 -11.38 -11.84
CA LEU A 148 8.97 -10.05 -11.35
C LEU A 148 10.38 -9.61 -11.79
N GLY A 149 10.48 -8.93 -12.93
CA GLY A 149 11.76 -8.45 -13.44
C GLY A 149 12.35 -7.30 -12.62
N ALA A 150 13.59 -6.91 -12.93
CA ALA A 150 14.33 -5.82 -12.26
C ALA A 150 13.50 -4.54 -12.03
N TRP A 151 12.91 -4.42 -10.85
CA TRP A 151 12.32 -3.18 -10.36
C TRP A 151 13.37 -2.37 -9.58
N PHE A 152 13.54 -1.11 -9.95
CA PHE A 152 14.57 -0.24 -9.38
C PHE A 152 13.97 0.55 -8.22
N LEU A 153 14.14 0.04 -7.01
CA LEU A 153 13.64 0.65 -5.77
C LEU A 153 14.85 1.00 -4.88
N PRO A 154 15.43 2.21 -5.04
CA PRO A 154 16.74 2.53 -4.49
C PRO A 154 16.76 2.71 -2.96
N SER A 155 15.60 2.74 -2.31
CA SER A 155 15.46 2.89 -0.86
C SER A 155 14.91 1.63 -0.19
N LEU A 156 14.74 0.53 -0.94
CA LEU A 156 14.08 -0.68 -0.44
C LEU A 156 14.90 -1.33 0.67
N GLN A 157 14.25 -1.56 1.80
CA GLN A 157 14.83 -2.18 3.00
C GLN A 157 14.19 -3.53 3.30
N GLN A 158 12.89 -3.66 3.05
CA GLN A 158 12.13 -4.88 3.32
C GLN A 158 11.20 -5.22 2.16
N VAL A 159 11.20 -6.49 1.78
CA VAL A 159 10.27 -7.03 0.79
C VAL A 159 9.80 -8.43 1.18
N ASP A 160 8.48 -8.60 1.30
CA ASP A 160 7.83 -9.88 1.51
C ASP A 160 6.90 -10.20 0.33
N LEU A 161 7.28 -11.20 -0.46
CA LEU A 161 6.52 -11.74 -1.59
C LEU A 161 6.02 -13.16 -1.31
N ALA A 162 6.17 -13.65 -0.09
CA ALA A 162 5.91 -15.05 0.22
C ALA A 162 4.46 -15.47 -0.03
N ASN A 163 4.22 -16.76 -0.24
CA ASN A 163 2.89 -17.31 -0.42
C ASN A 163 2.15 -16.67 -1.60
N ASN A 164 2.74 -16.81 -2.79
CA ASN A 164 2.25 -16.41 -4.11
C ASN A 164 2.67 -17.51 -5.13
N SER A 165 2.51 -17.26 -6.43
CA SER A 165 2.91 -18.14 -7.54
C SER A 165 3.98 -17.49 -8.43
N PHE A 166 4.91 -16.72 -7.85
CA PHE A 166 6.02 -16.14 -8.64
C PHE A 166 6.96 -17.24 -9.13
N ILE A 167 7.34 -17.19 -10.40
CA ILE A 167 8.29 -18.16 -11.01
C ILE A 167 9.72 -17.64 -11.04
N SER A 168 9.90 -16.32 -10.98
CA SER A 168 11.21 -15.67 -10.99
C SER A 168 11.09 -14.27 -10.41
N VAL A 169 12.11 -13.85 -9.66
CA VAL A 169 12.18 -12.55 -9.00
C VAL A 169 13.59 -11.99 -9.21
N GLU A 170 13.67 -10.76 -9.71
CA GLU A 170 14.90 -10.02 -9.87
C GLU A 170 14.80 -8.69 -9.10
N ILE A 171 15.53 -8.60 -7.99
CA ILE A 171 15.60 -7.39 -7.16
C ILE A 171 16.98 -6.77 -7.39
N SER A 172 17.02 -5.60 -8.03
CA SER A 172 18.28 -4.90 -8.29
C SER A 172 18.64 -4.00 -7.11
N LYS A 173 19.82 -4.20 -6.50
CA LYS A 173 20.41 -3.19 -5.60
C LYS A 173 20.76 -1.95 -6.43
N PRO A 174 20.38 -0.73 -6.03
CA PRO A 174 20.80 0.48 -6.72
C PRO A 174 22.34 0.64 -6.66
N ALA A 175 22.96 0.89 -7.82
CA ALA A 175 24.36 1.29 -7.88
C ALA A 175 24.51 2.66 -7.19
N GLY A 176 25.10 2.68 -5.98
CA GLY A 176 25.34 3.90 -5.21
C GLY A 176 24.20 4.35 -4.29
N GLY A 177 23.18 3.50 -4.05
CA GLY A 177 22.15 3.77 -3.03
C GLY A 177 22.63 3.40 -1.62
N ASN A 178 22.21 4.18 -0.62
CA ASN A 178 22.51 3.96 0.80
C ASN A 178 21.55 2.94 1.46
N SER A 179 20.79 2.17 0.67
CA SER A 179 19.86 1.17 1.20
C SER A 179 20.56 -0.18 1.34
N ASP A 180 20.66 -0.64 2.58
CA ASP A 180 20.91 -2.03 2.85
C ASP A 180 19.56 -2.74 2.91
N LEU A 181 19.33 -3.61 1.93
CA LEU A 181 18.19 -4.51 1.95
C LEU A 181 18.35 -5.42 3.17
N VAL A 182 17.49 -5.24 4.17
CA VAL A 182 17.59 -5.88 5.48
C VAL A 182 16.86 -7.22 5.49
N ALA A 183 15.68 -7.27 4.87
CA ALA A 183 14.80 -8.43 4.93
C ALA A 183 14.19 -8.74 3.56
N VAL A 184 14.35 -10.00 3.14
CA VAL A 184 13.74 -10.53 1.92
C VAL A 184 13.06 -11.84 2.26
N ASN A 185 11.75 -11.92 2.01
CA ASN A 185 11.00 -13.16 2.14
C ASN A 185 10.35 -13.53 0.80
N LEU A 186 10.77 -14.67 0.25
CA LEU A 186 10.29 -15.22 -1.02
C LEU A 186 9.65 -16.61 -0.85
N GLY A 187 9.49 -17.08 0.40
CA GLY A 187 9.06 -18.44 0.69
C GLY A 187 7.70 -18.78 0.08
N PHE A 188 7.44 -20.06 -0.16
CA PHE A 188 6.15 -20.53 -0.70
C PHE A 188 5.76 -19.82 -2.01
N ASN A 189 6.68 -19.86 -2.98
CA ASN A 189 6.46 -19.48 -4.38
C ASN A 189 6.87 -20.63 -5.31
N GLU A 190 6.74 -20.44 -6.62
CA GLU A 190 7.12 -21.39 -7.68
C GLU A 190 8.49 -21.01 -8.29
N ILE A 191 9.37 -20.39 -7.51
CA ILE A 191 10.64 -19.86 -8.02
C ILE A 191 11.58 -21.01 -8.36
N GLU A 192 11.89 -21.14 -9.64
CA GLU A 192 12.88 -22.09 -10.15
C GLU A 192 14.22 -21.37 -10.42
N GLY A 193 15.34 -22.00 -10.03
CA GLY A 193 16.69 -21.47 -10.24
C GLY A 193 17.19 -20.53 -9.13
N ASN A 194 18.26 -19.78 -9.41
CA ASN A 194 18.84 -18.81 -8.47
C ASN A 194 18.08 -17.49 -8.55
N VAL A 195 17.85 -16.87 -7.39
CA VAL A 195 17.36 -15.48 -7.33
C VAL A 195 18.50 -14.56 -7.78
N HIS A 196 18.50 -14.20 -9.07
CA HIS A 196 19.51 -13.32 -9.63
C HIS A 196 19.35 -11.90 -9.06
N GLY A 197 20.45 -11.32 -8.58
CA GLY A 197 20.50 -9.94 -8.07
C GLY A 197 20.46 -9.81 -6.54
N LEU A 198 20.15 -10.88 -5.80
CA LEU A 198 20.23 -10.88 -4.35
C LEU A 198 21.56 -11.48 -3.88
N ASN A 199 22.56 -10.64 -3.62
CA ASN A 199 23.68 -11.03 -2.76
C ASN A 199 23.18 -10.98 -1.31
N LEU A 200 22.42 -12.01 -0.90
CA LEU A 200 22.07 -12.19 0.51
C LEU A 200 23.34 -12.68 1.20
N ASN A 201 24.01 -11.77 1.91
CA ASN A 201 24.91 -12.19 2.98
C ASN A 201 24.03 -12.84 4.05
N MET A 202 23.83 -14.15 3.95
CA MET A 202 23.34 -14.98 5.05
C MET A 202 24.39 -15.05 6.16
#